data_AF-A0A971ZBP6-F1
#
_entry.id   AF-A0A971ZBP6-F1
#
_cell.length_a   1.000
_cell.length_b   1.000
_cell.length_c   1.000
_cell.angle_alpha   90.00
_cell.angle_beta   90.00
_cell.angle_gamma   90.00
#
_symmetry.space_group_name_H-M   'P 1'
#
loop_
_entity.id
_entity.type
_entity.pdbx_description
1 polymer ?
#
loop_
_entity_poly.entity_id
_entity_poly.type
_entity_poly.pdbx_seq_one_letter_code
_entity_poly.pdbx_strand_id
1 'polypeptide(L)' 'ACIESFHSILKKEEINHHKYYDFNAARKAIFEYIESWYNRKSIHSAINYKTPQEVYEAALAAA' A
#
# COMPACT_ATOMS: atom_id res chain seq x y z
N ALA A 1 1.44 10.31 11.15
CA ALA A 1 0.07 9.99 10.70
C ALA A 1 0.02 9.11 9.44
N CYS A 2 0.46 9.53 8.24
CA CYS A 2 0.28 8.73 7.02
C CYS A 2 0.90 7.31 7.11
N ILE A 3 2.13 7.21 7.63
CA ILE A 3 2.80 5.92 7.83
C ILE A 3 2.14 5.05 8.91
N GLU A 4 1.54 5.66 9.94
CA GLU A 4 0.81 4.94 10.99
C GLU A 4 -0.49 4.34 10.44
N SER A 5 -1.21 5.11 9.61
CA SER A 5 -2.39 4.63 8.89
C SER A 5 -2.04 3.49 7.93
N PHE A 6 -0.94 3.60 7.18
CA PHE A 6 -0.43 2.52 6.34
C PHE A 6 -0.18 1.23 7.14
N HIS A 7 0.60 1.30 8.22
CA HIS A 7 0.91 0.11 9.02
C HIS A 7 -0.35 -0.52 9.65
N SER A 8 -1.33 0.28 10.04
CA SER A 8 -2.60 -0.22 10.56
C SER A 8 -3.37 -1.03 9.50
N ILE A 9 -3.49 -0.49 8.29
CA ILE A 9 -4.18 -1.13 7.17
C ILE A 9 -3.42 -2.38 6.71
N LEU A 10 -2.10 -2.30 6.52
CA LEU A 10 -1.27 -3.44 6.13
C LEU A 10 -1.42 -4.60 7.11
N LYS A 11 -1.42 -4.32 8.42
CA LYS A 11 -1.66 -5.35 9.43
C LYS A 11 -3.05 -5.94 9.32
N LYS A 12 -4.05 -5.07 9.21
CA LYS A 12 -5.46 -5.45 9.17
C LYS A 12 -5.81 -6.27 7.95
N GLU A 13 -5.28 -5.98 6.77
CA GLU A 13 -5.73 -6.59 5.51
C GLU A 13 -4.81 -7.72 5.05
N GLU A 14 -3.50 -7.62 5.29
CA GLU A 14 -2.52 -8.57 4.78
C GLU A 14 -1.94 -9.41 5.92
N ILE A 15 -1.22 -8.80 6.87
CA ILE A 15 -0.40 -9.56 7.84
C ILE A 15 -1.25 -10.43 8.77
N ASN A 16 -2.38 -9.95 9.28
CA ASN A 16 -3.20 -10.71 10.22
C ASN A 16 -4.05 -11.80 9.54
N HIS A 17 -4.21 -11.75 8.21
CA HIS A 17 -4.97 -12.73 7.44
C HIS A 17 -4.10 -13.84 6.84
N HIS A 18 -2.78 -13.67 6.84
CA HIS A 18 -1.86 -14.58 6.20
C HIS A 18 -0.86 -15.19 7.19
N LYS A 19 -0.55 -16.47 6.98
CA LYS A 19 0.60 -17.12 7.59
C LYS A 19 1.65 -17.31 6.51
N TYR A 20 2.83 -16.75 6.73
CA TYR A 20 3.95 -16.89 5.81
C TYR A 20 4.78 -18.12 6.19
N TYR A 21 5.19 -18.87 5.18
CA TYR A 21 6.04 -20.05 5.37
C TYR A 21 7.45 -19.66 5.83
N ASP A 22 8.03 -18.65 5.19
CA ASP A 22 9.32 -18.09 5.51
C ASP A 22 9.36 -16.57 5.25
N PHE A 23 10.50 -15.96 5.53
CA PHE A 23 10.70 -14.53 5.33
C PHE A 23 10.60 -14.11 3.85
N ASN A 24 11.05 -14.94 2.91
CA ASN A 24 11.01 -14.60 1.50
C ASN A 24 9.58 -14.58 0.95
N ALA A 25 8.75 -15.53 1.39
CA ALA A 25 7.32 -15.56 1.11
C ALA A 25 6.64 -14.31 1.67
N ALA A 26 6.90 -13.94 2.93
CA ALA A 26 6.38 -12.72 3.53
C ALA A 26 6.79 -11.47 2.75
N ARG A 27 8.08 -11.36 2.42
CA ARG A 27 8.62 -10.23 1.65
C ARG A 27 7.94 -10.08 0.28
N LYS A 28 7.73 -11.19 -0.43
CA LYS A 28 7.06 -11.18 -1.73
C LYS A 28 5.59 -10.78 -1.61
N ALA A 29 4.85 -11.38 -0.66
CA ALA A 29 3.44 -11.08 -0.44
C ALA A 29 3.22 -9.61 -0.05
N ILE A 30 4.02 -9.09 0.88
CA ILE A 30 3.95 -7.68 1.30
C ILE A 30 4.30 -6.74 0.15
N PHE A 31 5.33 -7.06 -0.65
CA PHE A 31 5.66 -6.27 -1.84
C PHE A 31 4.49 -6.25 -2.84
N GLU A 32 3.88 -7.40 -3.10
CA GLU A 32 2.74 -7.50 -4.00
C GLU A 32 1.52 -6.74 -3.48
N TYR A 33 1.23 -6.80 -2.17
CA TYR A 33 0.19 -6.00 -1.53
C TYR A 33 0.45 -4.51 -1.74
N ILE A 34 1.67 -4.03 -1.46
CA ILE A 34 2.03 -2.61 -1.59
C ILE A 34 1.87 -2.15 -3.04
N GLU A 35 2.47 -2.88 -3.98
CA GLU A 35 2.52 -2.46 -5.38
C GLU A 35 1.18 -2.63 -6.08
N SER A 36 0.56 -3.80 -5.96
CA SER A 36 -0.61 -4.16 -6.77
C SER A 36 -1.94 -3.74 -6.18
N TRP A 37 -2.01 -3.56 -4.85
CA TRP A 37 -3.23 -3.17 -4.16
C TRP A 37 -3.12 -1.76 -3.57
N TYR A 38 -2.22 -1.54 -2.63
CA TYR A 38 -2.15 -0.28 -1.89
C TYR A 38 -1.87 0.92 -2.81
N ASN A 39 -0.78 0.87 -3.58
CA ASN A 39 -0.38 1.99 -4.44
C ASN A 39 -1.34 2.23 -5.61
N ARG A 40 -1.89 1.14 -6.19
CA ARG A 40 -2.66 1.20 -7.44
C ARG A 40 -4.20 1.24 -7.28
N LYS A 41 -4.74 0.83 -6.15
CA LYS A 41 -6.20 0.62 -5.98
C LYS A 41 -6.79 1.21 -4.70
N SER A 42 -6.01 1.32 -3.63
CA SER A 42 -6.50 1.91 -2.38
C SER A 42 -6.60 3.43 -2.50
N ILE A 43 -7.78 3.98 -2.25
CA ILE A 43 -8.00 5.44 -2.22
C ILE A 43 -7.86 6.00 -0.81
N HIS A 44 -7.30 7.20 -0.68
CA HIS A 44 -7.02 7.81 0.61
C HIS A 44 -7.64 9.20 0.71
N SER A 45 -8.43 9.43 1.77
CA SER A 45 -9.06 10.74 2.02
C SER A 45 -8.05 11.87 2.17
N ALA A 46 -6.87 11.59 2.73
CA ALA A 46 -5.78 12.56 2.90
C ALA A 46 -5.21 13.09 1.57
N ILE A 47 -5.41 12.36 0.47
CA ILE A 47 -5.00 12.76 -0.88
C ILE A 47 -6.21 12.88 -1.81
N ASN A 48 -7.29 13.45 -1.29
CA ASN A 48 -8.50 13.78 -2.05
C ASN A 48 -9.13 12.56 -2.74
N TYR A 49 -9.16 11.43 -2.03
CA TYR A 49 -9.70 10.15 -2.48
C TYR A 49 -9.05 9.61 -3.76
N LYS A 50 -7.78 9.93 -3.97
CA LYS A 50 -6.93 9.34 -5.02
C LYS A 50 -6.10 8.19 -4.46
N THR A 51 -5.58 7.38 -5.36
CA THR A 51 -4.56 6.38 -5.08
C THR A 51 -3.18 7.03 -4.95
N PRO A 52 -2.24 6.43 -4.20
CA PRO A 52 -0.86 6.93 -4.13
C PRO A 52 -0.21 7.05 -5.51
N GLN A 53 -0.47 6.08 -6.40
CA GLN A 53 0.05 6.08 -7.77
C GLN A 53 -0.43 7.30 -8.58
N GLU A 54 -1.73 7.61 -8.56
CA GLU A 54 -2.28 8.77 -9.29
C GLU A 54 -1.66 10.09 -8.83
N VAL A 55 -1.40 10.23 -7.52
CA VAL A 55 -0.75 11.42 -6.97
C VAL A 55 0.70 11.52 -7.41
N TYR A 56 1.42 10.39 -7.40
CA TYR A 56 2.81 10.34 -7.84
C TYR A 56 2.94 10.68 -9.33
N GLU A 57 2.09 10.11 -10.19
CA GLU A 57 2.09 10.37 -11.63
C GLU A 57 1.75 11.83 -11.95
N ALA A 58 0.75 12.40 -11.26
CA ALA A 58 0.42 13.81 -11.42
C ALA A 58 1.57 14.74 -11.00
N ALA A 59 2.31 14.39 -9.95
CA ALA A 59 3.48 15.14 -9.52
C ALA A 59 4.64 15.05 -10.53
N LEU A 60 4.86 13.88 -11.13
CA LEU A 60 5.87 13.68 -12.17
C LEU A 60 5.53 14.45 -13.45
N ALA A 61 4.26 14.50 -13.86
CA ALA A 61 3.81 15.24 -15.04
C ALA A 61 3.88 16.77 -14.87
N ALA A 62 3.94 17.26 -13.63
CA ALA A 62 4.03 18.68 -13.31
C ALA A 62 5.48 19.17 -13.11
N ALA A 63 6.47 18.27 -13.16
CA ALA A 63 7.90 18.56 -13.07
C ALA A 63 8.53 18.77 -14.45
#